data_AF-A0A814P9R2-F1
#
_entry.id   AF-A0A814P9R2-F1
#
_cell.length_a   1.000
_cell.length_b   1.000
_cell.length_c   1.000
_cell.angle_alpha   90.00
_cell.angle_beta   90.00
_cell.angle_gamma   90.00
#
_symmetry.space_group_name_H-M   'P 1'
#
loop_
_entity.id
_entity.type
_entity.pdbx_description
1 polymer ?
#
loop_
_entity_poly.entity_id
_entity_poly.type
_entity_poly.pdbx_seq_one_letter_code
_entity_poly.pdbx_strand_id
1 'polypeptide(L)'
;MLSIIKEFVQTTLGEDTISLQLRHVANYILAYCNHNQSTTNDNLLHQIILLIGYYCVLNQDNQCRLAFGNRPTVLQQLSCLPFRYFVESKYMDILFPTLISCSYDCDTTRAILQTEMSLELIANFIDTKTINEDDSKSIVSAFHMRFPYDEWTNALKYYRPTSKLSMKTHNDEEKENESHQTDTEIMS
;
A
#
# COMPACT_ATOMS: atom_id res chain seq x y z
N MET A 1 4.42 -19.80 -15.00
CA MET A 1 3.44 -19.16 -15.90
C MET A 1 3.10 -17.75 -15.42
N LEU A 2 2.63 -17.56 -14.17
CA LEU A 2 2.33 -16.24 -13.61
C LEU A 2 3.52 -15.27 -13.56
N SER A 3 4.71 -15.73 -13.16
CA SER A 3 5.91 -14.88 -13.16
C SER A 3 6.28 -14.37 -14.56
N ILE A 4 6.06 -15.19 -15.60
CA ILE A 4 6.32 -14.82 -17.00
C ILE A 4 5.31 -13.77 -17.48
N ILE A 5 4.03 -13.91 -17.11
CA ILE A 5 2.98 -12.93 -17.46
C ILE A 5 3.27 -11.60 -16.76
N LYS A 6 3.64 -11.63 -15.47
CA LYS A 6 4.05 -10.42 -14.73
C LYS A 6 5.20 -9.71 -15.45
N GLU A 7 6.28 -10.44 -15.75
CA GLU A 7 7.46 -9.87 -16.40
C GLU A 7 7.12 -9.29 -17.77
N PHE A 8 6.39 -10.03 -18.59
CA PHE A 8 5.92 -9.54 -19.89
C PHE A 8 5.09 -8.26 -19.79
N VAL A 9 4.12 -8.21 -18.86
CA VAL A 9 3.28 -7.03 -18.63
C VAL A 9 4.14 -5.85 -18.17
N GLN A 10 5.03 -6.04 -17.21
CA GLN A 10 5.86 -4.97 -16.66
C GLN A 10 6.88 -4.43 -17.66
N THR A 11 7.52 -5.30 -18.43
CA THR A 11 8.48 -4.87 -19.46
C THR A 11 7.78 -4.17 -20.61
N THR A 12 6.66 -4.72 -21.10
CA THR A 12 5.93 -4.13 -22.23
C THR A 12 5.28 -2.82 -21.86
N LEU A 13 4.60 -2.76 -20.72
CA LEU A 13 3.90 -1.55 -20.27
C LEU A 13 4.82 -0.54 -19.58
N GLY A 14 6.02 -0.95 -19.19
CA GLY A 14 7.02 -0.10 -18.54
C GLY A 14 7.82 0.77 -19.50
N GLU A 15 7.79 0.49 -20.80
CA GLU A 15 8.40 1.36 -21.83
C GLU A 15 7.79 2.77 -21.75
N ASP A 16 8.62 3.81 -21.89
CA ASP A 16 8.24 5.19 -21.56
C ASP A 16 6.98 5.68 -22.29
N THR A 17 6.88 5.38 -23.59
CA THR A 17 5.74 5.78 -24.41
C THR A 17 4.48 5.01 -24.01
N ILE A 18 4.58 3.69 -23.88
CA ILE A 18 3.45 2.83 -23.52
C ILE A 18 2.96 3.13 -22.10
N SER A 19 3.88 3.33 -21.14
CA SER A 19 3.57 3.69 -19.76
C SER A 19 2.81 5.02 -19.67
N LEU A 20 3.21 6.02 -20.45
CA LEU A 20 2.49 7.29 -20.53
C LEU A 20 1.06 7.10 -21.03
N GLN A 21 0.88 6.34 -22.13
CA GLN A 21 -0.45 6.05 -22.67
C GLN A 21 -1.31 5.24 -21.69
N LEU A 22 -0.72 4.25 -21.03
CA LEU A 22 -1.39 3.47 -19.99
C LEU A 22 -1.91 4.38 -18.87
N ARG A 23 -1.11 5.32 -18.39
CA ARG A 23 -1.54 6.26 -17.34
C ARG A 23 -2.67 7.17 -17.80
N HIS A 24 -2.65 7.63 -19.06
CA HIS A 24 -3.75 8.41 -19.61
C HIS A 24 -5.05 7.60 -19.68
N VAL A 25 -4.98 6.38 -20.20
CA VAL A 25 -6.13 5.46 -20.28
C VAL A 25 -6.65 5.11 -18.90
N ALA A 26 -5.75 4.77 -17.95
CA ALA A 26 -6.11 4.44 -16.58
C ALA A 26 -6.81 5.62 -15.89
N ASN A 27 -6.24 6.82 -15.95
CA ASN A 27 -6.84 8.02 -15.38
C ASN A 27 -8.23 8.31 -15.96
N TYR A 28 -8.39 8.14 -17.27
CA TYR A 28 -9.67 8.37 -17.93
C TYR A 28 -10.71 7.34 -17.49
N ILE A 29 -10.38 6.05 -17.51
CA ILE A 29 -11.31 4.97 -17.12
C ILE A 29 -11.70 5.11 -15.64
N LEU A 30 -10.74 5.34 -14.75
CA LEU A 30 -10.99 5.54 -13.33
C LEU A 30 -11.94 6.73 -13.11
N ALA A 31 -11.66 7.89 -13.71
CA ALA A 31 -12.54 9.05 -13.62
C ALA A 31 -13.95 8.76 -14.18
N TYR A 32 -14.02 8.18 -15.38
CA TYR A 32 -15.28 7.91 -16.06
C TYR A 32 -16.17 6.94 -15.27
N CYS A 33 -15.62 5.81 -14.82
CA CYS A 33 -16.34 4.81 -14.04
C CYS A 33 -16.76 5.35 -12.67
N ASN A 34 -15.95 6.21 -12.04
CA ASN A 34 -16.30 6.83 -10.76
C ASN A 34 -17.50 7.78 -10.88
N HIS A 35 -17.57 8.56 -11.96
CA HIS A 35 -18.68 9.47 -12.24
C HIS A 35 -19.95 8.77 -12.75
N ASN A 36 -19.82 7.67 -13.50
CA ASN A 36 -20.93 6.98 -14.14
C ASN A 36 -21.10 5.59 -13.54
N GLN A 37 -21.65 5.50 -12.33
CA GLN A 37 -21.76 4.21 -11.64
C GLN A 37 -22.81 3.30 -12.31
N SER A 38 -22.37 2.15 -12.82
CA SER A 38 -23.22 1.11 -13.41
C SER A 38 -22.54 -0.25 -13.30
N THR A 39 -23.30 -1.35 -13.38
CA THR A 39 -22.73 -2.71 -13.29
C THR A 39 -21.68 -2.99 -14.39
N THR A 40 -21.90 -2.50 -15.60
CA THR A 40 -20.93 -2.62 -16.70
C THR A 40 -19.65 -1.84 -16.39
N ASN A 41 -19.79 -0.65 -15.79
CA ASN A 41 -18.66 0.20 -15.43
C ASN A 41 -17.89 -0.35 -14.23
N ASP A 42 -18.54 -1.09 -13.31
CA ASP A 42 -17.86 -1.84 -12.24
C ASP A 42 -16.92 -2.90 -12.81
N ASN A 43 -17.35 -3.66 -13.83
CA ASN A 43 -16.50 -4.68 -14.45
C ASN A 43 -15.28 -4.09 -15.15
N LEU A 44 -15.44 -2.95 -15.83
CA LEU A 44 -14.32 -2.24 -16.45
C LEU A 44 -13.39 -1.64 -15.38
N LEU A 45 -13.98 -1.07 -14.32
CA LEU A 45 -13.24 -0.50 -13.19
C LEU A 45 -12.40 -1.58 -12.49
N HIS A 46 -12.95 -2.77 -12.26
CA HIS A 46 -12.19 -3.90 -11.72
C HIS A 46 -11.04 -4.30 -12.63
N GLN A 47 -11.25 -4.38 -13.94
CA GLN A 47 -10.20 -4.75 -14.89
C GLN A 47 -9.04 -3.75 -14.88
N ILE A 48 -9.33 -2.44 -14.83
CA ILE A 48 -8.26 -1.43 -14.78
C ILE A 48 -7.52 -1.46 -13.43
N ILE A 49 -8.22 -1.66 -12.30
CA ILE A 49 -7.59 -1.82 -10.98
C ILE A 49 -6.65 -3.03 -10.97
N LEU A 50 -7.06 -4.15 -11.58
CA LEU A 50 -6.25 -5.35 -11.70
C LEU A 50 -5.02 -5.14 -12.57
N LEU A 51 -5.19 -4.51 -13.75
CA LEU A 51 -4.09 -4.20 -14.66
C LEU A 51 -3.03 -3.33 -13.97
N ILE A 52 -3.45 -2.31 -13.23
CA ILE A 52 -2.54 -1.43 -12.48
C ILE A 52 -1.77 -2.22 -11.41
N GLY A 53 -2.42 -3.16 -10.71
CA GLY A 53 -1.76 -4.02 -9.73
C GLY A 53 -0.63 -4.85 -10.35
N TYR A 54 -0.89 -5.52 -11.48
CA TYR A 54 0.13 -6.28 -12.21
C TYR A 54 1.27 -5.40 -12.75
N TYR A 55 0.93 -4.19 -13.21
CA TYR A 55 1.91 -3.22 -13.67
C TYR A 55 2.90 -2.83 -12.56
N CYS A 56 2.45 -2.74 -11.31
CA CYS A 56 3.25 -2.18 -10.21
C CYS A 56 3.89 -3.21 -9.27
N VAL A 57 3.34 -4.42 -9.17
CA VAL A 57 3.75 -5.38 -8.13
C VAL A 57 5.26 -5.62 -8.11
N LEU A 58 5.90 -5.23 -7.00
CA LEU A 58 7.35 -5.29 -6.76
C LEU A 58 8.17 -4.66 -7.89
N ASN A 59 7.73 -3.52 -8.41
CA ASN A 59 8.46 -2.74 -9.41
C ASN A 59 8.37 -1.24 -9.07
N GLN A 60 9.38 -0.74 -8.35
CA GLN A 60 9.40 0.64 -7.85
C GLN A 60 9.35 1.70 -8.97
N ASP A 61 9.93 1.42 -10.14
CA ASP A 61 9.89 2.35 -11.27
C ASP A 61 8.45 2.52 -11.78
N ASN A 62 7.75 1.41 -12.03
CA ASN A 62 6.35 1.42 -12.44
C ASN A 62 5.43 2.03 -11.37
N GLN A 63 5.68 1.73 -10.09
CA GLN A 63 4.98 2.35 -8.97
C GLN A 63 5.15 3.88 -9.01
N CYS A 64 6.39 4.38 -9.08
CA CYS A 64 6.69 5.80 -9.11
C CYS A 64 6.00 6.50 -10.29
N ARG A 65 5.96 5.87 -11.47
CA ARG A 65 5.27 6.42 -12.65
C ARG A 65 3.79 6.75 -12.38
N LEU A 66 3.09 6.00 -11.52
CA LEU A 66 1.71 6.29 -11.16
C LEU A 66 1.53 7.56 -10.33
N ALA A 67 2.57 8.02 -9.65
CA ALA A 67 2.58 9.23 -8.84
C ALA A 67 2.80 10.51 -9.67
N PHE A 68 3.08 10.39 -10.97
CA PHE A 68 3.41 11.52 -11.84
C PHE A 68 2.40 11.71 -12.97
N GLY A 69 2.29 12.96 -13.44
CA GLY A 69 1.40 13.37 -14.53
C GLY A 69 0.25 14.24 -14.05
N ASN A 70 -0.86 14.20 -14.80
CA ASN A 70 -2.04 15.01 -14.51
C ASN A 70 -2.64 14.64 -13.15
N ARG A 71 -3.11 15.65 -12.42
CA ARG A 71 -3.83 15.46 -11.16
C ARG A 71 -5.35 15.39 -11.40
N PRO A 72 -6.09 14.57 -10.63
CA PRO A 72 -5.56 13.55 -9.71
C PRO A 72 -4.82 12.45 -10.48
N THR A 73 -3.69 12.00 -9.92
CA THR A 73 -2.88 10.93 -10.54
C THR A 73 -3.59 9.58 -10.42
N VAL A 74 -3.10 8.55 -11.11
CA VAL A 74 -3.71 7.20 -11.06
C VAL A 74 -3.77 6.69 -9.62
N LEU A 75 -2.69 6.87 -8.86
CA LEU A 75 -2.64 6.46 -7.46
C LEU A 75 -3.63 7.24 -6.59
N GLN A 76 -3.75 8.55 -6.79
CA GLN A 76 -4.71 9.37 -6.06
C GLN A 76 -6.15 8.97 -6.38
N GLN A 77 -6.47 8.72 -7.66
CA GLN A 77 -7.80 8.26 -8.06
C GLN A 77 -8.16 6.90 -7.46
N LEU A 78 -7.22 5.95 -7.42
CA LEU A 78 -7.43 4.65 -6.75
C LEU A 78 -7.73 4.83 -5.26
N SER A 79 -7.06 5.78 -4.61
CA SER A 79 -7.22 6.08 -3.18
C SER A 79 -8.53 6.82 -2.87
N CYS A 80 -9.20 7.37 -3.89
CA CYS A 80 -10.45 8.13 -3.78
C CYS A 80 -11.63 7.47 -4.51
N LEU A 81 -11.60 6.16 -4.71
CA LEU A 81 -12.73 5.41 -5.26
C LEU A 81 -13.98 5.47 -4.35
N PRO A 82 -15.18 5.08 -4.84
CA PRO A 82 -16.38 5.09 -4.02
C PRO A 82 -16.23 4.26 -2.74
N PHE A 83 -16.87 4.71 -1.66
CA PHE A 83 -16.73 4.15 -0.31
C PHE A 83 -16.85 2.61 -0.23
N ARG A 84 -17.71 2.00 -1.06
CA ARG A 84 -17.86 0.54 -1.16
C ARG A 84 -16.54 -0.22 -1.35
N TYR A 85 -15.57 0.38 -2.05
CA TYR A 85 -14.26 -0.19 -2.27
C TYR A 85 -13.38 -0.27 -1.01
N PHE A 86 -13.78 0.41 0.06
CA PHE A 86 -13.09 0.47 1.34
C PHE A 86 -13.79 -0.29 2.47
N VAL A 87 -15.00 -0.80 2.23
CA VAL A 87 -15.81 -1.47 3.28
C VAL A 87 -16.40 -2.82 2.88
N GLU A 88 -16.75 -3.03 1.62
CA GLU A 88 -17.31 -4.30 1.17
C GLU A 88 -16.19 -5.27 0.78
N SER A 89 -16.09 -6.43 1.46
CA SER A 89 -15.01 -7.41 1.26
C SER A 89 -14.71 -7.71 -0.21
N LYS A 90 -15.75 -7.92 -1.04
CA LYS A 90 -15.58 -8.26 -2.47
C LYS A 90 -14.88 -7.16 -3.29
N TYR A 91 -15.02 -5.89 -2.91
CA TYR A 91 -14.34 -4.78 -3.59
C TYR A 91 -12.97 -4.51 -2.97
N MET A 92 -12.84 -4.66 -1.64
CA MET A 92 -11.55 -4.58 -0.95
C MET A 92 -10.57 -5.64 -1.48
N ASP A 93 -11.05 -6.85 -1.74
CA ASP A 93 -10.30 -7.95 -2.35
C ASP A 93 -9.82 -7.65 -3.79
N ILE A 94 -10.31 -6.55 -4.38
CA ILE A 94 -9.85 -6.03 -5.66
C ILE A 94 -8.88 -4.87 -5.44
N LEU A 95 -9.29 -3.85 -4.69
CA LEU A 95 -8.56 -2.59 -4.54
C LEU A 95 -7.32 -2.71 -3.66
N PHE A 96 -7.43 -3.30 -2.46
CA PHE A 96 -6.36 -3.27 -1.47
C PHE A 96 -5.10 -3.99 -1.94
N PRO A 97 -5.19 -5.16 -2.61
CA PRO A 97 -4.03 -5.77 -3.25
C PRO A 97 -3.32 -4.87 -4.26
N THR A 98 -4.09 -4.09 -5.03
CA THR A 98 -3.54 -3.14 -5.99
C THR A 98 -2.88 -1.98 -5.26
N LEU A 99 -3.49 -1.42 -4.22
CA LEU A 99 -2.89 -0.33 -3.43
C LEU A 99 -1.55 -0.76 -2.79
N ILE A 100 -1.49 -1.99 -2.27
CA ILE A 100 -0.24 -2.58 -1.77
C ILE A 100 0.78 -2.69 -2.90
N SER A 101 0.39 -3.23 -4.05
CA SER A 101 1.28 -3.36 -5.22
C SER A 101 1.81 -2.01 -5.71
N CYS A 102 1.02 -0.94 -5.59
CA CYS A 102 1.39 0.42 -5.99
C CYS A 102 2.31 1.14 -4.99
N SER A 103 2.36 0.71 -3.73
CA SER A 103 2.98 1.48 -2.64
C SER A 103 3.97 0.72 -1.75
N TYR A 104 3.99 -0.61 -1.81
CA TYR A 104 4.90 -1.41 -1.01
C TYR A 104 6.33 -1.21 -1.48
N ASP A 105 7.23 -0.97 -0.51
CA ASP A 105 8.64 -0.73 -0.73
C ASP A 105 8.92 0.47 -1.67
N CYS A 106 8.05 1.48 -1.65
CA CYS A 106 8.25 2.73 -2.40
C CYS A 106 7.77 3.93 -1.61
N ASP A 107 8.71 4.65 -1.00
CA ASP A 107 8.42 5.76 -0.08
C ASP A 107 7.65 6.90 -0.77
N THR A 108 7.92 7.15 -2.05
CA THR A 108 7.22 8.18 -2.84
C THR A 108 5.72 7.87 -2.95
N THR A 109 5.36 6.68 -3.41
CA THR A 109 3.95 6.30 -3.59
C THR A 109 3.28 6.02 -2.27
N ARG A 110 4.00 5.47 -1.28
CA ARG A 110 3.50 5.32 0.09
C ARG A 110 3.16 6.66 0.73
N ALA A 111 4.02 7.67 0.60
CA ALA A 111 3.76 9.00 1.15
C ALA A 111 2.51 9.62 0.53
N ILE A 112 2.33 9.50 -0.78
CA ILE A 112 1.10 9.94 -1.47
C ILE A 112 -0.11 9.17 -0.94
N LEU A 113 -0.03 7.84 -0.87
CA LEU A 113 -1.14 7.01 -0.39
C LEU A 113 -1.53 7.38 1.05
N GLN A 114 -0.55 7.67 1.91
CA GLN A 114 -0.77 8.13 3.28
C GLN A 114 -1.47 9.49 3.35
N THR A 115 -1.27 10.38 2.37
CA THR A 115 -2.00 11.65 2.29
C THR A 115 -3.45 11.48 1.84
N GLU A 116 -3.75 10.45 1.06
CA GLU A 116 -5.09 10.20 0.53
C GLU A 116 -5.95 9.30 1.44
N MET A 117 -5.33 8.37 2.17
CA MET A 117 -6.03 7.44 3.07
C MET A 117 -5.16 6.94 4.22
N SER A 118 -5.79 6.42 5.27
CA SER A 118 -5.08 5.80 6.40
C SER A 118 -4.41 4.48 5.97
N LEU A 119 -3.09 4.39 6.13
CA LEU A 119 -2.32 3.16 5.92
C LEU A 119 -2.74 2.03 6.89
N GLU A 120 -3.38 2.36 8.00
CA GLU A 120 -3.92 1.40 8.95
C GLU A 120 -5.01 0.52 8.31
N LEU A 121 -5.75 1.04 7.33
CA LEU A 121 -6.73 0.25 6.57
C LEU A 121 -6.03 -0.89 5.82
N ILE A 122 -4.87 -0.61 5.22
CA ILE A 122 -4.07 -1.60 4.48
C ILE A 122 -3.51 -2.63 5.46
N ALA A 123 -2.97 -2.19 6.59
CA ALA A 123 -2.45 -3.08 7.62
C ALA A 123 -3.53 -4.03 8.16
N ASN A 124 -4.72 -3.50 8.49
CA ASN A 124 -5.86 -4.30 8.94
C ASN A 124 -6.36 -5.30 7.88
N PHE A 125 -6.34 -4.91 6.61
CA PHE A 125 -6.66 -5.81 5.51
C PHE A 125 -5.66 -6.98 5.45
N ILE A 126 -4.36 -6.70 5.53
CA ILE A 126 -3.32 -7.75 5.54
C ILE A 126 -3.52 -8.67 6.74
N ASP A 127 -3.68 -8.14 7.96
CA ASP A 127 -3.93 -8.94 9.18
C ASP A 127 -5.13 -9.87 9.01
N THR A 128 -6.26 -9.33 8.53
CA THR A 128 -7.50 -10.09 8.33
C THR A 128 -7.29 -11.22 7.33
N LYS A 129 -6.48 -11.02 6.29
CA LYS A 129 -6.16 -12.07 5.31
C LYS A 129 -5.15 -13.09 5.81
N THR A 130 -4.26 -12.73 6.74
CA THR A 130 -3.33 -13.66 7.40
C THR A 130 -3.98 -14.50 8.50
N ILE A 131 -4.99 -14.00 9.21
CA ILE A 131 -5.62 -14.72 10.33
C ILE A 131 -6.62 -15.79 9.83
N ASN A 132 -7.28 -15.55 8.70
CA ASN A 132 -8.33 -16.44 8.16
C ASN A 132 -7.80 -17.58 7.27
N GLU A 133 -6.58 -18.08 7.53
CA GLU A 133 -5.91 -19.10 6.71
C GLU A 133 -6.61 -20.47 6.65
N ASP A 134 -7.47 -20.78 7.64
CA ASP A 134 -8.13 -22.08 7.74
C ASP A 134 -9.43 -22.23 6.91
N ASP A 135 -10.07 -21.12 6.51
CA ASP A 135 -11.32 -21.19 5.75
C ASP A 135 -11.16 -20.66 4.31
N SER A 136 -11.12 -21.61 3.39
CA SER A 136 -11.39 -21.48 1.94
C SER A 136 -10.18 -21.23 1.03
N LYS A 137 -9.69 -22.35 0.48
CA LYS A 137 -8.83 -22.53 -0.72
C LYS A 137 -9.29 -21.77 -2.01
N SER A 138 -10.26 -20.87 -1.96
CA SER A 138 -10.88 -20.24 -3.14
C SER A 138 -10.69 -18.71 -3.27
N ILE A 139 -10.43 -17.97 -2.18
CA ILE A 139 -10.33 -16.48 -2.21
C ILE A 139 -8.89 -16.01 -1.95
N VAL A 140 -8.15 -16.76 -1.13
CA VAL A 140 -6.71 -16.61 -0.89
C VAL A 140 -5.91 -16.66 -2.20
N SER A 141 -6.38 -17.42 -3.19
CA SER A 141 -5.75 -17.54 -4.52
C SER A 141 -5.71 -16.20 -5.28
N ALA A 142 -6.74 -15.34 -5.18
CA ALA A 142 -6.79 -14.10 -5.95
C ALA A 142 -5.84 -13.01 -5.41
N PHE A 143 -5.51 -13.05 -4.12
CA PHE A 143 -4.54 -12.14 -3.51
C PHE A 143 -3.10 -12.64 -3.68
N HIS A 144 -2.86 -13.95 -3.55
CA HIS A 144 -1.57 -14.59 -3.88
C HIS A 144 -1.10 -14.32 -5.31
N MET A 145 -2.04 -14.16 -6.24
CA MET A 145 -1.73 -13.86 -7.64
C MET A 145 -1.29 -12.40 -7.86
N ARG A 146 -1.50 -11.52 -6.88
CA ARG A 146 -1.33 -10.06 -7.04
C ARG A 146 -0.25 -9.47 -6.15
N PHE A 147 -0.04 -10.01 -4.97
CA PHE A 147 1.09 -9.63 -4.11
C PHE A 147 1.66 -10.89 -3.45
N PRO A 148 2.98 -11.16 -3.58
CA PRO A 148 3.57 -12.42 -3.11
C PRO A 148 3.32 -12.65 -1.62
N TYR A 149 2.83 -13.83 -1.27
CA TYR A 149 2.49 -14.19 0.11
C TYR A 149 3.68 -14.05 1.07
N ASP A 150 4.87 -14.42 0.60
CA ASP A 150 6.11 -14.31 1.38
C ASP A 150 6.44 -12.86 1.79
N GLU A 151 5.87 -11.88 1.09
CA GLU A 151 6.05 -10.45 1.41
C GLU A 151 4.97 -9.88 2.33
N TRP A 152 3.92 -10.64 2.70
CA TRP A 152 2.80 -10.09 3.47
C TRP A 152 3.23 -9.65 4.87
N THR A 153 4.07 -10.43 5.55
CA THR A 153 4.60 -10.07 6.87
C THR A 153 5.47 -8.81 6.79
N ASN A 154 6.24 -8.64 5.73
CA ASN A 154 7.07 -7.46 5.51
C ASN A 154 6.19 -6.24 5.19
N ALA A 155 5.19 -6.40 4.32
CA ALA A 155 4.20 -5.39 4.01
C ALA A 155 3.46 -4.91 5.25
N LEU A 156 3.05 -5.83 6.13
CA LEU A 156 2.38 -5.48 7.39
C LEU A 156 3.27 -4.57 8.26
N LYS A 157 4.55 -4.94 8.44
CA LYS A 157 5.52 -4.12 9.18
C LYS A 157 5.76 -2.75 8.52
N TYR A 158 5.70 -2.69 7.19
CA TYR A 158 5.92 -1.48 6.41
C TYR A 158 4.76 -0.47 6.55
N TYR A 159 3.51 -0.95 6.57
CA TYR A 159 2.33 -0.09 6.74
C TYR A 159 1.98 0.19 8.20
N ARG A 160 2.32 -0.72 9.11
CA ARG A 160 2.22 -0.52 10.56
C ARG A 160 3.59 -0.69 11.21
N PRO A 161 4.48 0.32 11.12
CA PRO A 161 5.72 0.30 11.87
C PRO A 161 5.36 0.29 13.35
N THR A 162 5.85 -0.69 14.10
CA THR A 162 5.83 -0.63 15.56
C THR A 162 6.68 0.58 15.94
N SER A 163 6.03 1.68 16.30
CA SER A 163 6.72 2.88 16.76
C SER A 163 7.66 2.48 17.89
N LYS A 164 8.92 2.91 17.80
CA LYS A 164 9.87 2.86 18.92
C LYS A 164 9.31 3.70 20.06
N LEU A 165 8.48 3.10 20.91
CA LEU A 165 8.22 3.57 22.27
C LEU A 165 9.39 3.10 23.13
N SER A 166 10.58 3.66 22.90
CA SER A 166 11.76 3.52 23.77
C SER A 166 12.90 4.36 23.18
N MET A 167 12.94 5.65 23.51
CA MET A 167 14.16 6.41 23.79
C MET A 167 13.78 7.80 24.29
N LYS A 168 13.38 7.85 25.57
CA LYS A 168 13.80 8.82 26.59
C LYS A 168 12.93 8.60 27.83
N THR A 169 13.23 7.57 28.61
CA THR A 169 13.23 7.72 30.06
C THR A 169 14.34 8.72 30.39
N HIS A 170 14.05 10.00 30.24
CA HIS A 170 14.91 11.09 30.69
C HIS A 170 14.73 11.34 32.21
N ASN A 171 14.28 10.33 32.95
CA ASN A 171 13.95 10.44 34.38
C ASN A 171 14.65 9.40 35.27
N ASP A 172 15.48 8.51 34.71
CA ASP A 172 16.14 7.45 35.49
C ASP A 172 17.67 7.60 35.59
N GLU A 173 18.31 8.51 34.83
CA GLU A 173 19.75 8.82 34.98
C GLU A 173 20.02 10.06 35.86
N GLU A 174 19.03 10.91 36.15
CA GLU A 174 19.20 12.04 37.08
C GLU A 174 18.98 11.66 38.56
N LYS A 175 18.42 10.48 38.85
CA LYS A 175 18.21 10.02 40.25
C LYS A 175 19.38 9.23 40.85
N GLU A 176 20.37 8.83 40.04
CA GLU A 176 21.59 8.18 40.55
C GLU A 176 22.77 9.16 40.73
N ASN A 177 22.69 10.38 40.18
CA ASN A 177 23.76 11.39 40.32
C ASN A 177 23.54 12.40 41.48
N GLU A 178 22.33 12.50 42.06
CA GLU A 178 22.10 13.38 43.21
C GLU A 178 22.31 12.69 44.58
N SER A 179 22.39 11.35 44.63
CA SER A 179 22.59 10.58 45.87
C SER A 179 24.06 10.31 46.22
N HIS A 180 25.01 10.77 45.41
CA HIS A 180 26.45 10.57 45.62
C HIS A 180 27.28 11.86 45.68
N GLN A 181 26.64 13.04 45.79
CA GLN A 181 27.35 14.33 45.79
C GLN A 181 27.10 15.25 47.00
N THR A 182 26.42 14.78 48.06
CA THR A 182 26.19 15.58 49.28
C THR A 182 26.95 15.13 50.53
N ASP A 183 27.81 14.10 50.47
CA ASP A 183 28.57 13.60 51.63
C ASP A 183 30.07 13.97 51.62
N THR A 184 30.49 15.03 50.92
CA THR A 184 31.92 15.46 50.93
C THR A 184 32.16 16.97 51.06
N GLU A 185 31.22 17.71 51.63
CA GLU A 185 31.46 19.08 52.11
C GLU A 185 31.09 19.23 53.59
N ILE A 186 31.74 18.43 54.45
CA ILE A 186 31.96 18.76 55.86
C ILE A 186 33.44 18.52 56.15
N MET A 187 34.30 19.45 55.72
CA MET A 187 35.61 19.72 56.32
C MET A 187 36.23 20.96 55.64
N SER A 188 35.83 22.14 56.10
CA SER A 188 36.54 23.42 56.01
C SER A 188 35.75 24.49 56.77
#